data_AF-L8GBV5-F1
#
_entry.id   AF-L8GBV5-F1
#
_cell.length_a   1.000
_cell.length_b   1.000
_cell.length_c   1.000
_cell.angle_alpha   90.00
_cell.angle_beta   90.00
_cell.angle_gamma   90.00
#
_symmetry.space_group_name_H-M   'P 1'
#
loop_
_entity.id
_entity.type
_entity.pdbx_description
1 polymer ?
#
loop_
_entity_poly.entity_id
_entity_poly.type
_entity_poly.pdbx_seq_one_letter_code
_entity_poly.pdbx_strand_id
1 'polypeptide(L)'
;MEATRHHAEGRKIVLIGHAGHPEVEGTTGQLPPGSVTLIQTAAEAEAFEPEDASRLAYVTQTTLSVDDTAGIVTILKRRFPAIVGPHKEDICYATTNRQAAVKAIAAKVGLTIVVGAPNSSNSLRLVERAADIPWELFEDIAAVGVTAGASAPETLVDEVLQALSERFEISVDQITTANERIAFNVPRELREPAA
;
A
#
# COMPACT_ATOMS: atom_id res chain seq x y z
N MET A 1 -7.90 -12.22 -13.20
CA MET A 1 -6.85 -11.93 -12.19
C MET A 1 -5.52 -12.40 -12.75
N GLU A 2 -4.43 -11.66 -12.58
CA GLU A 2 -3.10 -11.99 -13.18
C GLU A 2 -2.59 -13.37 -12.72
N ALA A 3 -2.78 -13.73 -11.45
CA ALA A 3 -2.39 -15.03 -10.90
C ALA A 3 -3.06 -16.21 -11.64
N THR A 4 -4.36 -16.13 -11.92
CA THR A 4 -5.10 -17.15 -12.69
C THR A 4 -4.59 -17.28 -14.11
N ARG A 5 -4.22 -16.16 -14.75
CA ARG A 5 -3.68 -16.15 -16.11
C ARG A 5 -2.32 -16.84 -16.15
N HIS A 6 -1.40 -16.47 -15.26
CA HIS A 6 -0.08 -17.11 -15.18
C HIS A 6 -0.17 -18.61 -14.87
N HIS A 7 -1.11 -19.01 -14.01
CA HIS A 7 -1.37 -20.41 -13.72
C HIS A 7 -1.84 -21.18 -14.95
N ALA A 8 -2.79 -20.63 -15.72
CA ALA A 8 -3.28 -21.23 -16.96
C ALA A 8 -2.18 -21.39 -18.03
N GLU A 9 -1.16 -20.52 -17.98
CA GLU A 9 0.04 -20.60 -18.81
C GLU A 9 1.12 -21.55 -18.23
N GLY A 10 0.79 -22.33 -17.20
CA GLY A 10 1.64 -23.38 -16.64
C GLY A 10 2.79 -22.87 -15.76
N ARG A 11 2.67 -21.65 -15.21
CA ARG A 11 3.67 -21.07 -14.31
C ARG A 11 3.29 -21.24 -12.85
N LYS A 12 4.28 -21.43 -11.98
CA LYS A 12 4.14 -21.33 -10.53
C LYS A 12 4.19 -19.86 -10.11
N ILE A 13 3.34 -19.48 -9.17
CA ILE A 13 3.12 -18.09 -8.79
C ILE A 13 3.90 -17.79 -7.51
N VAL A 14 4.70 -16.73 -7.54
CA VAL A 14 5.32 -16.11 -6.37
C VAL A 14 4.48 -14.90 -5.99
N LEU A 15 3.68 -15.01 -4.94
CA LEU A 15 2.88 -13.90 -4.43
C LEU A 15 3.72 -13.12 -3.42
N ILE A 16 4.04 -11.87 -3.72
CA ILE A 16 4.68 -10.94 -2.77
C ILE A 16 3.57 -10.28 -1.96
N GLY A 17 3.54 -10.47 -0.65
CA GLY A 17 2.44 -10.00 0.19
C GLY A 17 2.62 -10.30 1.66
N HIS A 18 1.61 -10.00 2.48
CA HIS A 18 1.59 -10.33 3.90
C HIS A 18 0.65 -11.51 4.20
N ALA A 19 1.14 -12.48 4.97
CA ALA A 19 0.33 -13.61 5.42
C ALA A 19 -0.86 -13.11 6.26
N GLY A 20 -2.03 -13.73 6.06
CA GLY A 20 -3.27 -13.35 6.75
C GLY A 20 -3.94 -12.08 6.24
N HIS A 21 -3.39 -11.41 5.22
CA HIS A 21 -4.09 -10.29 4.59
C HIS A 21 -5.23 -10.82 3.69
N PRO A 22 -6.47 -10.27 3.77
CA PRO A 22 -7.61 -10.77 2.99
C PRO A 22 -7.36 -10.82 1.48
N GLU A 23 -6.57 -9.89 0.93
CA GLU A 23 -6.19 -9.89 -0.48
C GLU A 23 -5.27 -11.07 -0.86
N VAL A 24 -4.35 -11.44 0.03
CA VAL A 24 -3.43 -12.57 -0.16
C VAL A 24 -4.18 -13.90 -0.06
N GLU A 25 -5.07 -14.01 0.92
CA GLU A 25 -5.97 -15.17 1.06
C GLU A 25 -6.89 -15.30 -0.15
N GLY A 26 -7.47 -14.18 -0.59
CA GLY A 26 -8.31 -14.13 -1.79
C GLY A 26 -7.56 -14.59 -3.04
N THR A 27 -6.34 -14.09 -3.27
CA THR A 27 -5.53 -14.49 -4.43
C THR A 27 -5.15 -15.97 -4.39
N THR A 28 -4.73 -16.47 -3.23
CA THR A 28 -4.34 -17.87 -3.04
C THR A 28 -5.54 -18.81 -3.17
N GLY A 29 -6.70 -18.42 -2.65
CA GLY A 29 -7.93 -19.21 -2.67
C GLY A 29 -8.56 -19.40 -4.06
N GLN A 30 -8.15 -18.61 -5.07
CA GLN A 30 -8.60 -18.77 -6.46
C GLN A 30 -7.82 -19.84 -7.23
N LEU A 31 -6.76 -20.42 -6.64
CA LEU A 31 -5.84 -21.33 -7.31
C LEU A 31 -5.74 -22.68 -6.59
N PRO A 32 -5.38 -23.76 -7.30
CA PRO A 32 -5.16 -25.06 -6.67
C PRO A 32 -4.06 -25.00 -5.60
N PRO A 33 -4.16 -25.79 -4.51
CA PRO A 33 -3.13 -25.86 -3.48
C PRO A 33 -1.73 -26.10 -4.06
N GLY A 34 -0.73 -25.38 -3.57
CA GLY A 34 0.66 -25.47 -4.04
C GLY A 34 0.99 -24.68 -5.31
N SER A 35 0.00 -24.02 -5.93
CA SER A 35 0.21 -23.17 -7.12
C SER A 35 0.86 -21.83 -6.77
N VAL A 36 0.73 -21.38 -5.52
CA VAL A 36 1.22 -20.10 -5.03
C VAL A 36 2.23 -20.33 -3.91
N THR A 37 3.36 -19.63 -3.96
CA THR A 37 4.29 -19.48 -2.85
C THR A 37 4.28 -18.02 -2.41
N LEU A 38 3.99 -17.79 -1.12
CA LEU A 38 4.02 -16.45 -0.53
C LEU A 38 5.47 -16.08 -0.16
N ILE A 39 5.87 -14.86 -0.50
CA ILE A 39 7.13 -14.23 -0.09
C ILE A 39 6.82 -12.88 0.54
N GLN A 40 7.31 -12.66 1.75
CA GLN A 40 7.06 -11.46 2.55
C GLN A 40 8.32 -10.61 2.72
N THR A 41 9.50 -11.20 2.55
CA THR A 41 10.79 -10.54 2.86
C THR A 41 11.86 -10.80 1.82
N ALA A 42 12.88 -9.94 1.79
CA ALA A 42 14.08 -10.13 0.98
C ALA A 42 14.80 -11.45 1.31
N ALA A 43 14.86 -11.84 2.60
CA ALA A 43 15.48 -13.09 3.02
C ALA A 43 14.73 -14.32 2.49
N GLU A 44 13.40 -14.29 2.51
CA GLU A 44 12.57 -15.34 1.88
C GLU A 44 12.79 -15.37 0.36
N ALA A 45 12.91 -14.21 -0.30
CA ALA A 45 13.22 -14.12 -1.72
C ALA A 45 14.61 -14.70 -2.06
N GLU A 46 15.59 -14.56 -1.17
CA GLU A 46 16.92 -15.16 -1.29
C GLU A 46 16.94 -16.68 -1.02
N ALA A 47 16.06 -17.15 -0.12
CA ALA A 47 15.98 -18.57 0.25
C ALA A 47 15.01 -19.38 -0.63
N PHE A 48 14.18 -18.73 -1.45
CA PHE A 48 13.15 -19.40 -2.25
C PHE A 48 13.76 -20.42 -3.24
N GLU A 49 13.26 -21.64 -3.26
CA GLU A 49 13.69 -22.70 -4.18
C GLU A 49 12.47 -23.23 -4.95
N PRO A 50 12.30 -22.86 -6.23
CA PRO A 50 11.22 -23.37 -7.06
C PRO A 50 11.53 -24.77 -7.60
N GLU A 51 10.49 -25.56 -7.86
CA GLU A 51 10.62 -26.84 -8.58
C GLU A 51 11.12 -26.65 -10.02
N ASP A 52 10.67 -25.59 -10.70
CA ASP A 52 11.10 -25.20 -12.04
C ASP A 52 11.30 -23.67 -12.11
N ALA A 53 12.57 -23.25 -12.10
CA ALA A 53 12.97 -21.85 -12.20
C ALA A 53 12.63 -21.19 -13.55
N SER A 54 12.37 -21.96 -14.61
CA SER A 54 12.03 -21.45 -15.94
C SER A 54 10.53 -21.12 -16.11
N ARG A 55 9.70 -21.58 -15.16
CA ARG A 55 8.23 -21.44 -15.21
C ARG A 55 7.69 -20.69 -14.00
N LEU A 56 8.23 -19.50 -13.75
CA LEU A 56 7.78 -18.64 -12.65
C LEU A 56 7.08 -17.39 -13.16
N ALA A 57 6.08 -16.96 -12.39
CA ALA A 57 5.57 -15.59 -12.43
C ALA A 57 5.50 -15.03 -11.02
N TYR A 58 5.65 -13.72 -10.86
CA TYR A 58 5.35 -13.06 -9.60
C TYR A 58 4.16 -12.11 -9.74
N VAL A 59 3.40 -11.98 -8.66
CA VAL A 59 2.35 -10.98 -8.48
C VAL A 59 2.51 -10.32 -7.12
N THR A 60 1.98 -9.11 -6.91
CA THR A 60 2.08 -8.42 -5.62
C THR A 60 0.73 -8.08 -5.02
N GLN A 61 0.67 -8.00 -3.69
CA GLN A 61 -0.41 -7.33 -3.00
C GLN A 61 -0.40 -5.82 -3.33
N THR A 62 -1.59 -5.22 -3.48
CA THR A 62 -1.75 -3.84 -3.98
C THR A 62 -1.31 -2.73 -3.02
N THR A 63 -1.20 -3.03 -1.73
CA THR A 63 -0.98 -2.06 -0.64
C THR A 63 0.42 -2.11 -0.03
N LEU A 64 1.38 -2.79 -0.68
CA LEU A 64 2.73 -2.94 -0.15
C LEU A 64 3.55 -1.65 -0.21
N SER A 65 4.59 -1.60 0.62
CA SER A 65 5.71 -0.67 0.48
C SER A 65 6.34 -0.82 -0.92
N VAL A 66 6.41 0.29 -1.67
CA VAL A 66 6.98 0.29 -3.03
C VAL A 66 8.46 -0.08 -2.99
N ASP A 67 9.20 0.45 -2.01
CA ASP A 67 10.65 0.25 -1.90
C ASP A 67 10.99 -1.19 -1.50
N ASP A 68 10.32 -1.74 -0.48
CA ASP A 68 10.57 -3.10 -0.01
C ASP A 68 10.21 -4.12 -1.09
N THR A 69 9.09 -3.89 -1.78
CA THR A 69 8.65 -4.73 -2.89
C THR A 69 9.65 -4.66 -4.06
N ALA A 70 10.16 -3.47 -4.40
CA ALA A 70 11.19 -3.32 -5.43
C ALA A 70 12.47 -4.09 -5.07
N GLY A 71 12.85 -4.10 -3.79
CA GLY A 71 13.96 -4.92 -3.27
C GLY A 71 13.73 -6.42 -3.49
N ILE A 72 12.56 -6.94 -3.10
CA ILE A 72 12.17 -8.34 -3.30
C ILE A 72 12.16 -8.70 -4.79
N VAL A 73 11.53 -7.88 -5.64
CA VAL A 73 11.47 -8.11 -7.09
C VAL A 73 12.87 -8.12 -7.71
N THR A 74 13.77 -7.25 -7.25
CA THR A 74 15.17 -7.22 -7.73
C THR A 74 15.88 -8.53 -7.41
N ILE A 75 15.71 -9.06 -6.19
CA ILE A 75 16.27 -10.34 -5.78
C ILE A 75 15.69 -11.48 -6.65
N LEU A 76 14.36 -11.53 -6.82
CA LEU A 76 13.71 -12.57 -7.61
C LEU A 76 14.16 -12.54 -9.07
N LYS A 77 14.27 -11.38 -9.71
CA LYS A 77 14.76 -11.25 -11.09
C LYS A 77 16.23 -11.62 -11.23
N ARG A 78 17.05 -11.32 -10.22
CA ARG A 78 18.47 -11.70 -10.18
C ARG A 78 18.62 -13.23 -10.06
N ARG A 79 17.83 -13.88 -9.21
CA ARG A 79 17.89 -15.33 -8.97
C ARG A 79 17.20 -16.13 -10.08
N PHE A 80 16.12 -15.60 -10.64
CA PHE A 80 15.31 -16.25 -11.66
C PHE A 80 15.10 -15.31 -12.86
N PRO A 81 16.10 -15.19 -13.77
CA PRO A 81 16.01 -14.25 -14.90
C PRO A 81 14.82 -14.48 -15.85
N ALA A 82 14.26 -15.69 -15.86
CA ALA A 82 13.08 -16.06 -16.65
C ALA A 82 11.74 -15.73 -15.97
N ILE A 83 11.75 -15.23 -14.73
CA ILE A 83 10.51 -14.93 -14.00
C ILE A 83 9.72 -13.84 -14.70
N VAL A 84 8.43 -14.12 -14.92
CA VAL A 84 7.51 -13.19 -15.57
C VAL A 84 6.87 -12.29 -14.52
N GLY A 85 6.99 -10.98 -14.70
CA GLY A 85 6.24 -10.01 -13.89
C GLY A 85 4.85 -9.72 -14.47
N PRO A 86 4.01 -8.98 -13.72
CA PRO A 86 2.71 -8.55 -14.21
C PRO A 86 2.86 -7.57 -15.39
N HIS A 87 1.83 -7.49 -16.25
CA HIS A 87 1.82 -6.58 -17.40
C HIS A 87 1.73 -5.10 -17.00
N LYS A 88 1.23 -4.82 -15.80
CA LYS A 88 1.19 -3.50 -15.15
C LYS A 88 1.70 -3.64 -13.73
N GLU A 89 2.19 -2.55 -13.13
CA GLU A 89 2.54 -2.56 -11.70
C GLU A 89 1.33 -3.05 -10.88
N ASP A 90 1.54 -4.05 -10.02
CA ASP A 90 0.49 -4.64 -9.18
C ASP A 90 0.21 -3.78 -7.93
N ILE A 91 1.17 -2.96 -7.51
CA ILE A 91 0.91 -1.91 -6.50
C ILE A 91 0.06 -0.83 -7.16
N CYS A 92 -1.09 -0.52 -6.54
CA CYS A 92 -2.03 0.40 -7.16
C CYS A 92 -1.53 1.84 -7.12
N TYR A 93 -2.00 2.67 -8.05
CA TYR A 93 -1.61 4.08 -8.15
C TYR A 93 -1.82 4.84 -6.82
N ALA A 94 -2.90 4.51 -6.10
CA ALA A 94 -3.25 5.16 -4.84
C ALA A 94 -2.18 4.93 -3.76
N THR A 95 -1.63 3.70 -3.68
CA THR A 95 -0.54 3.35 -2.76
C THR A 95 0.74 4.09 -3.14
N THR A 96 1.12 4.04 -4.43
CA THR A 96 2.33 4.70 -4.95
C THR A 96 2.30 6.20 -4.71
N ASN A 97 1.20 6.87 -5.07
CA ASN A 97 1.04 8.31 -4.93
C ASN A 97 1.07 8.76 -3.47
N ARG A 98 0.39 8.01 -2.57
CA ARG A 98 0.40 8.32 -1.14
C ARG A 98 1.79 8.16 -0.54
N GLN A 99 2.52 7.09 -0.84
CA GLN A 99 3.90 6.93 -0.35
C GLN A 99 4.82 8.05 -0.88
N ALA A 100 4.66 8.47 -2.14
CA ALA A 100 5.38 9.60 -2.68
C ALA A 100 5.04 10.92 -1.97
N ALA A 101 3.76 11.17 -1.66
CA ALA A 101 3.32 12.33 -0.90
C ALA A 101 3.91 12.34 0.52
N VAL A 102 3.85 11.21 1.23
CA VAL A 102 4.45 11.09 2.58
C VAL A 102 5.96 11.36 2.53
N LYS A 103 6.69 10.81 1.56
CA LYS A 103 8.13 11.10 1.39
C LYS A 103 8.41 12.59 1.15
N ALA A 104 7.60 13.25 0.33
CA ALA A 104 7.74 14.68 0.05
C ALA A 104 7.42 15.57 1.26
N ILE A 105 6.44 15.17 2.08
CA ILE A 105 6.08 15.84 3.34
C ILE A 105 7.17 15.62 4.39
N ALA A 106 7.56 14.37 4.63
CA ALA A 106 8.52 13.98 5.67
C ALA A 106 9.89 14.66 5.52
N ALA A 107 10.29 15.02 4.30
CA ALA A 107 11.53 15.76 4.05
C ALA A 107 11.52 17.22 4.55
N LYS A 108 10.35 17.76 4.95
CA LYS A 108 10.15 19.17 5.30
C LYS A 108 9.66 19.40 6.73
N VAL A 109 9.38 18.34 7.49
CA VAL A 109 8.67 18.41 8.78
C VAL A 109 9.43 17.64 9.86
N GLY A 110 9.26 18.04 11.11
CA GLY A 110 9.85 17.34 12.26
C GLY A 110 9.06 16.11 12.71
N LEU A 111 7.76 16.08 12.39
CA LEU A 111 6.84 14.99 12.71
C LEU A 111 5.88 14.78 11.54
N THR A 112 5.60 13.52 11.20
CA THR A 112 4.54 13.15 10.25
C THR A 112 3.46 12.39 10.99
N ILE A 113 2.23 12.89 10.94
CA ILE A 113 1.02 12.22 11.39
C ILE A 113 0.37 11.60 10.17
N VAL A 114 0.14 10.30 10.23
CA VAL A 114 -0.61 9.58 9.23
C VAL A 114 -1.92 9.15 9.90
N VAL A 115 -3.06 9.44 9.25
CA VAL A 115 -4.42 9.19 9.77
C VAL A 115 -5.02 7.94 9.15
N GLY A 116 -5.64 7.08 9.96
CA GLY A 116 -6.28 5.85 9.49
C GLY A 116 -6.29 4.71 10.50
N ALA A 117 -6.88 3.58 10.09
CA ALA A 117 -7.15 2.45 10.97
C ALA A 117 -5.94 1.49 11.13
N PRO A 118 -5.77 0.84 12.30
CA PRO A 118 -4.59 0.03 12.63
C PRO A 118 -4.51 -1.28 11.84
N ASN A 119 -5.62 -1.75 11.29
CA ASN A 119 -5.71 -2.95 10.46
C ASN A 119 -5.52 -2.68 8.96
N SER A 120 -5.22 -1.44 8.57
CA SER A 120 -5.02 -1.06 7.18
C SER A 120 -3.53 -1.21 6.80
N SER A 121 -3.24 -2.12 5.86
CA SER A 121 -1.86 -2.39 5.43
C SER A 121 -1.18 -1.20 4.75
N ASN A 122 -1.94 -0.26 4.17
CA ASN A 122 -1.39 0.99 3.61
C ASN A 122 -1.07 2.06 4.67
N SER A 123 -1.21 1.72 5.95
CA SER A 123 -1.52 2.63 7.05
C SER A 123 -0.94 2.12 8.37
N LEU A 124 0.24 1.49 8.35
CA LEU A 124 0.84 0.92 9.56
C LEU A 124 1.53 2.04 10.39
N ARG A 125 0.94 2.35 11.57
CA ARG A 125 1.37 3.28 12.65
C ARG A 125 0.72 4.68 12.61
N LEU A 126 -0.53 4.77 13.07
CA LEU A 126 -1.38 5.95 12.87
C LEU A 126 -2.00 6.51 14.14
N VAL A 127 -2.39 7.77 14.01
CA VAL A 127 -3.41 8.44 14.82
C VAL A 127 -4.76 8.08 14.19
N GLU A 128 -5.64 7.40 14.92
CA GLU A 128 -6.97 7.04 14.39
C GLU A 128 -7.94 8.21 14.46
N ARG A 129 -7.83 9.03 15.50
CA ARG A 129 -8.64 10.23 15.75
C ARG A 129 -7.78 11.32 16.36
N ALA A 130 -8.27 12.57 16.33
CA ALA A 130 -7.59 13.70 16.97
C ALA A 130 -7.21 13.46 18.46
N ALA A 131 -7.99 12.64 19.17
CA ALA A 131 -7.72 12.28 20.57
C ALA A 131 -6.45 11.41 20.75
N ASP A 132 -6.03 10.71 19.70
CA ASP A 132 -4.91 9.77 19.72
C ASP A 132 -3.58 10.45 19.33
N ILE A 133 -3.56 11.78 19.14
CA ILE A 133 -2.35 12.53 18.82
C ILE A 133 -1.38 12.47 20.02
N PRO A 134 -0.14 12.01 19.82
CA PRO A 134 0.88 11.95 20.88
C PRO A 134 1.53 13.33 21.06
N TRP A 135 0.87 14.19 21.83
CA TRP A 135 1.27 15.59 22.04
C TRP A 135 2.66 15.74 22.67
N GLU A 136 3.14 14.73 23.38
CA GLU A 136 4.49 14.66 23.92
C GLU A 136 5.57 14.67 22.83
N LEU A 137 5.25 14.32 21.58
CA LEU A 137 6.19 14.35 20.47
C LEU A 137 6.35 15.73 19.83
N PHE A 138 5.60 16.74 20.26
CA PHE A 138 5.57 18.06 19.62
C PHE A 138 6.61 19.04 20.18
N GLU A 139 7.40 18.64 21.18
CA GLU A 139 8.47 19.47 21.71
C GLU A 139 9.49 19.81 20.60
N ASP A 140 9.84 21.10 20.47
CA ASP A 140 10.74 21.65 19.46
C ASP A 140 10.35 21.40 17.98
N ILE A 141 9.08 21.11 17.70
CA ILE A 141 8.58 20.91 16.33
C ILE A 141 7.92 22.17 15.78
N ALA A 142 8.52 22.75 14.73
CA ALA A 142 7.98 23.91 14.02
C ALA A 142 7.03 23.56 12.87
N ALA A 143 7.09 22.32 12.35
CA ALA A 143 6.31 21.89 11.20
C ALA A 143 5.90 20.42 11.34
N VAL A 144 4.61 20.16 11.12
CA VAL A 144 4.00 18.82 11.19
C VAL A 144 3.39 18.49 9.84
N GLY A 145 3.71 17.31 9.32
CA GLY A 145 3.08 16.75 8.14
C GLY A 145 1.82 15.98 8.52
N VAL A 146 0.71 16.22 7.82
CA VAL A 146 -0.52 15.44 8.00
C VAL A 146 -0.88 14.77 6.68
N THR A 147 -1.15 13.47 6.72
CA THR A 147 -1.59 12.69 5.56
C THR A 147 -2.55 11.58 6.03
N ALA A 148 -3.22 10.91 5.11
CA ALA A 148 -4.20 9.89 5.43
C ALA A 148 -4.06 8.63 4.57
N GLY A 149 -4.39 7.49 5.16
CA GLY A 149 -4.51 6.22 4.45
C GLY A 149 -5.57 6.25 3.36
N ALA A 150 -5.51 5.29 2.42
CA ALA A 150 -6.48 5.23 1.32
C ALA A 150 -7.94 4.98 1.78
N SER A 151 -8.11 4.45 2.99
CA SER A 151 -9.40 4.13 3.60
C SER A 151 -9.85 5.14 4.66
N ALA A 152 -9.05 6.18 4.93
CA ALA A 152 -9.36 7.18 5.95
C ALA A 152 -10.26 8.28 5.36
N PRO A 153 -11.43 8.56 5.95
CA PRO A 153 -12.28 9.69 5.56
C PRO A 153 -11.56 11.03 5.72
N GLU A 154 -11.87 11.98 4.83
CA GLU A 154 -11.33 13.35 4.88
C GLU A 154 -11.68 14.06 6.19
N THR A 155 -12.85 13.77 6.77
CA THR A 155 -13.28 14.33 8.06
C THR A 155 -12.31 14.03 9.21
N LEU A 156 -11.60 12.89 9.18
CA LEU A 156 -10.61 12.59 10.21
C LEU A 156 -9.35 13.46 10.06
N VAL A 157 -9.01 13.86 8.84
CA VAL A 157 -7.93 14.82 8.60
C VAL A 157 -8.33 16.19 9.12
N ASP A 158 -9.57 16.61 8.84
CA ASP A 158 -10.12 17.86 9.34
C ASP A 158 -10.12 17.91 10.88
N GLU A 159 -10.51 16.81 11.54
CA GLU A 159 -10.45 16.69 13.00
C GLU A 159 -9.02 16.87 13.55
N VAL A 160 -8.02 16.29 12.89
CA VAL A 160 -6.61 16.45 13.28
C VAL A 160 -6.15 17.89 13.10
N LEU A 161 -6.48 18.53 11.98
CA LEU A 161 -6.15 19.93 11.72
C LEU A 161 -6.84 20.86 12.73
N GLN A 162 -8.10 20.59 13.07
CA GLN A 162 -8.83 21.32 14.08
C GLN A 162 -8.14 21.21 15.44
N ALA A 163 -7.79 20.00 15.89
CA ALA A 163 -7.13 19.80 17.18
C ALA A 163 -5.74 20.46 17.26
N LEU A 164 -5.02 20.56 16.13
CA LEU A 164 -3.79 21.33 16.03
C LEU A 164 -4.06 22.84 16.20
N SER A 165 -5.08 23.37 15.52
CA SER A 165 -5.45 24.80 15.58
C SER A 165 -5.96 25.26 16.94
N GLU A 166 -6.55 24.37 17.72
CA GLU A 166 -7.01 24.66 19.09
C GLU A 166 -5.84 24.86 20.07
N ARG A 167 -4.63 24.38 19.72
CA ARG A 167 -3.45 24.38 20.59
C ARG A 167 -2.34 25.29 20.10
N PHE A 168 -2.26 25.49 18.79
CA PHE A 168 -1.20 26.24 18.13
C PHE A 168 -1.79 27.21 17.11
N GLU A 169 -1.09 28.32 16.89
CA GLU A 169 -1.33 29.14 15.71
C GLU A 169 -0.72 28.41 14.51
N ILE A 170 -1.57 27.95 13.59
CA ILE A 170 -1.14 27.15 12.43
C ILE A 170 -1.40 27.86 11.11
N SER A 171 -0.56 27.57 10.13
CA SER A 171 -0.83 27.82 8.71
C SER A 171 -0.72 26.50 7.97
N VAL A 172 -1.62 26.27 7.00
CA VAL A 172 -1.70 25.00 6.27
C VAL A 172 -1.16 25.21 4.85
N ASP A 173 -0.12 24.46 4.48
CA ASP A 173 0.41 24.38 3.12
C ASP A 173 0.12 23.00 2.53
N GLN A 174 -0.61 22.97 1.41
CA GLN A 174 -1.02 21.72 0.77
C GLN A 174 0.02 21.27 -0.26
N ILE A 175 0.65 20.12 0.00
CA ILE A 175 1.63 19.53 -0.91
C ILE A 175 0.94 18.56 -1.87
N THR A 176 0.98 18.87 -3.17
CA THR A 176 0.48 17.97 -4.22
C THR A 176 1.64 17.34 -5.00
N THR A 177 1.76 16.02 -4.94
CA THR A 177 2.78 15.26 -5.70
C THR A 177 2.23 14.63 -6.97
N ALA A 178 0.92 14.35 -7.03
CA ALA A 178 0.24 13.75 -8.17
C ALA A 178 -1.22 14.21 -8.25
N ASN A 179 -1.77 14.27 -9.48
CA ASN A 179 -3.18 14.54 -9.73
C ASN A 179 -3.93 13.24 -10.05
N GLU A 180 -4.78 12.79 -9.13
CA GLU A 180 -5.61 11.59 -9.32
C GLU A 180 -6.93 11.94 -10.01
N ARG A 181 -7.19 11.35 -11.18
CA ARG A 181 -8.42 11.59 -11.97
C ARG A 181 -9.23 10.32 -12.26
N ILE A 182 -8.86 9.22 -11.61
CA ILE A 182 -9.49 7.91 -11.82
C ILE A 182 -10.72 7.82 -10.91
N ALA A 183 -11.85 7.46 -11.48
CA ALA A 183 -13.08 7.17 -10.75
C ALA A 183 -13.62 5.80 -11.17
N PHE A 184 -14.00 4.99 -10.19
CA PHE A 184 -14.67 3.72 -10.42
C PHE A 184 -16.17 3.91 -10.19
N ASN A 185 -16.94 3.76 -11.27
CA ASN A 185 -18.38 3.92 -11.18
C ASN A 185 -19.01 2.76 -10.41
N VAL A 186 -19.97 3.08 -9.56
CA VAL A 186 -20.83 2.08 -8.94
C VAL A 186 -21.54 1.23 -10.02
N PRO A 187 -21.68 -0.09 -9.78
CA PRO A 187 -22.50 -0.97 -10.62
C PRO A 187 -23.87 -0.35 -10.88
N ARG A 188 -24.41 -0.58 -12.08
CA ARG A 188 -25.65 0.09 -12.52
C ARG A 188 -26.82 -0.22 -11.58
N GLU A 189 -26.81 -1.40 -11.00
CA GLU A 189 -27.79 -1.95 -10.06
C GLU A 189 -27.80 -1.22 -8.71
N LEU A 190 -26.72 -0.51 -8.36
CA LEU A 190 -26.54 0.24 -7.11
C LEU A 190 -26.60 1.75 -7.31
N ARG A 191 -26.84 2.23 -8.55
CA ARG A 191 -27.05 3.66 -8.80
C ARG A 191 -28.44 4.00 -8.32
N GLU A 192 -28.55 5.04 -7.49
CA GLU A 192 -29.86 5.57 -7.14
C GLU A 192 -30.60 5.96 -8.43
N PRO A 193 -31.90 5.63 -8.55
CA PRO A 193 -32.71 6.13 -9.65
C PRO A 193 -32.62 7.66 -9.61
N ALA A 194 -32.32 8.28 -10.75
CA ALA A 194 -32.26 9.73 -10.86
C ALA A 194 -33.54 10.33 -10.27
N ALA A 195 -33.38 11.20 -9.27
CA ALA A 195 -34.48 11.92 -8.61
C ALA A 195 -35.24 12.81 -9.59
#